data_AF-A0A924XV39-F1
#
_entry.id   AF-A0A924XV39-F1
#
_cell.length_a   1.000
_cell.length_b   1.000
_cell.length_c   1.000
_cell.angle_alpha   90.00
_cell.angle_beta   90.00
_cell.angle_gamma   90.00
#
_symmetry.space_group_name_H-M   'P 1'
#
loop_
_entity.id
_entity.type
_entity.pdbx_description
1 polymer ?
#
loop_
_entity_poly.entity_id
_entity_poly.type
_entity_poly.pdbx_seq_one_letter_code
_entity_poly.pdbx_strand_id
1 'polypeptide(L)'
;MRMLAALVATLLAVLPPTAAAAPFTIRLGLERIVLDTPPGFTDTTDLASPRLQDLADTLTSASNRILMFALSDADVRRFTQGEMLDAKRYMIAVTPKGLERERVTPAQLAAYIGDSMQGLGKPVESTDIVKFLEAQPIGKAHLIAELKREPNVVSVLQATRHPPLPGKVFWESSRPQYLFFTTTIFLVRGKAIQLAVFSLYDGAEDVEWLKTITLRWQEELQRLNPR
;
A
#
# COMPACT_ATOMS: atom_id res chain seq x y z
N MET A 1 -30.68 33.45 -46.58
CA MET A 1 -29.60 32.54 -47.07
C MET A 1 -28.28 33.14 -46.62
N ARG A 2 -27.39 32.54 -45.84
CA ARG A 2 -27.20 31.19 -45.32
C ARG A 2 -26.33 31.33 -44.05
N MET A 3 -26.68 30.57 -43.01
CA MET A 3 -25.79 30.02 -41.97
C MET A 3 -24.85 30.99 -41.21
N LEU A 4 -25.33 31.47 -40.06
CA LEU A 4 -24.48 31.69 -38.88
C LEU A 4 -25.16 30.98 -37.71
N ALA A 5 -25.00 29.67 -37.69
CA ALA A 5 -25.38 28.80 -36.59
C ALA A 5 -24.13 28.05 -36.14
N ALA A 6 -24.03 27.89 -34.82
CA ALA A 6 -23.13 26.99 -34.11
C ALA A 6 -21.66 27.41 -33.99
N LEU A 7 -21.34 28.09 -32.88
CA LEU A 7 -20.08 27.85 -32.17
C LEU A 7 -20.31 27.86 -30.66
N VAL A 8 -21.24 27.02 -30.20
CA VAL A 8 -21.22 26.49 -28.83
C VAL A 8 -20.37 25.24 -28.91
N ALA A 9 -19.05 25.43 -28.89
CA ALA A 9 -18.11 24.34 -28.74
C ALA A 9 -18.23 23.83 -27.30
N THR A 10 -19.03 22.78 -27.17
CA THR A 10 -19.14 21.86 -26.05
C THR A 10 -17.76 21.50 -25.52
N LEU A 11 -17.33 22.20 -24.47
CA LEU A 11 -16.29 21.75 -23.56
C LEU A 11 -16.87 20.64 -22.68
N LEU A 12 -17.32 19.54 -23.30
CA LEU A 12 -17.49 18.27 -22.61
C LEU A 12 -16.08 17.78 -22.34
N ALA A 13 -15.54 18.19 -21.19
CA ALA A 13 -14.48 17.47 -20.53
C ALA A 13 -14.90 16.00 -20.45
N VAL A 14 -14.35 15.21 -21.37
CA VAL A 14 -14.25 13.76 -21.23
C VAL A 14 -13.36 13.54 -20.02
N LEU A 15 -13.96 13.58 -18.82
CA LEU A 15 -13.39 12.93 -17.68
C LEU A 15 -13.36 11.44 -18.08
N PRO A 16 -12.18 10.82 -18.23
CA PRO A 16 -12.15 9.37 -18.36
C PRO A 16 -12.92 8.81 -17.17
N PRO A 17 -13.79 7.80 -17.34
CA PRO A 17 -14.28 7.08 -16.20
C PRO A 17 -13.03 6.58 -15.47
N THR A 18 -12.78 7.09 -14.27
CA THR A 18 -11.88 6.41 -13.35
C THR A 18 -12.48 5.02 -13.23
N ALA A 19 -11.84 4.04 -13.88
CA ALA A 19 -12.13 2.64 -13.66
C ALA A 19 -11.82 2.40 -12.18
N ALA A 20 -12.82 2.65 -11.34
CA ALA A 20 -12.79 2.21 -9.97
C ALA A 20 -12.77 0.70 -10.05
N ALA A 21 -11.78 0.07 -9.41
CA ALA A 21 -11.84 -1.37 -9.23
C ALA A 21 -13.17 -1.70 -8.54
N ALA A 22 -13.74 -2.85 -8.88
CA ALA A 22 -14.97 -3.28 -8.23
C ALA A 22 -14.62 -3.79 -6.83
N PRO A 23 -15.32 -3.33 -5.78
CA PRO A 23 -15.15 -3.90 -4.45
C PRO A 23 -15.38 -5.41 -4.46
N PHE A 24 -14.54 -6.15 -3.75
CA PHE A 24 -14.57 -7.60 -3.68
C PHE A 24 -14.67 -8.06 -2.23
N THR A 25 -15.22 -9.25 -2.01
CA THR A 25 -15.50 -9.77 -0.66
C THR A 25 -14.56 -10.89 -0.28
N ILE A 26 -13.96 -10.79 0.90
CA ILE A 26 -13.11 -11.81 1.50
C ILE A 26 -13.77 -12.32 2.78
N ARG A 27 -13.59 -13.62 3.06
CA ARG A 27 -14.00 -14.22 4.35
C ARG A 27 -12.83 -14.28 5.33
N LEU A 28 -13.03 -13.68 6.50
CA LEU A 28 -12.14 -13.76 7.65
C LEU A 28 -12.89 -14.44 8.80
N GLY A 29 -12.67 -15.74 8.98
CA GLY A 29 -13.50 -16.55 9.86
C GLY A 29 -14.98 -16.53 9.42
N LEU A 30 -15.87 -16.09 10.30
CA LEU A 30 -17.31 -15.96 10.02
C LEU A 30 -17.69 -14.63 9.36
N GLU A 31 -16.80 -13.65 9.38
CA GLU A 31 -17.09 -12.30 8.88
C GLU A 31 -16.78 -12.19 7.39
N ARG A 32 -17.62 -11.42 6.69
CA ARG A 32 -17.38 -10.99 5.31
C ARG A 32 -16.87 -9.56 5.36
N ILE A 33 -15.65 -9.37 4.87
CA ILE A 33 -15.04 -8.06 4.72
C ILE A 33 -15.03 -7.72 3.24
N VAL A 34 -15.44 -6.51 2.92
CA VAL A 34 -15.36 -5.96 1.56
C VAL A 34 -14.08 -5.15 1.45
N LEU A 35 -13.19 -5.52 0.53
CA LEU A 35 -12.01 -4.74 0.17
C LEU A 35 -12.23 -4.08 -1.18
N ASP A 36 -11.46 -3.04 -1.44
CA ASP A 36 -11.37 -2.41 -2.75
C ASP A 36 -9.89 -2.21 -3.11
N THR A 37 -9.59 -2.28 -4.39
CA THR A 37 -8.27 -1.98 -4.92
C THR A 37 -8.26 -0.52 -5.39
N PRO A 38 -7.38 0.34 -4.86
CA PRO A 38 -7.35 1.74 -5.25
C PRO A 38 -7.13 1.91 -6.78
N PRO A 39 -7.73 2.94 -7.42
CA PRO A 39 -7.59 3.14 -8.85
C PRO A 39 -6.13 3.30 -9.32
N GLY A 40 -5.85 2.77 -10.50
CA GLY A 40 -4.49 2.68 -11.04
C GLY A 40 -3.72 1.45 -10.55
N PHE A 41 -4.36 0.61 -9.74
CA PHE A 41 -3.85 -0.67 -9.28
C PHE A 41 -4.83 -1.79 -9.61
N THR A 42 -4.27 -2.98 -9.78
CA THR A 42 -4.99 -4.21 -10.04
C THR A 42 -4.60 -5.22 -8.98
N ASP A 43 -5.60 -5.84 -8.33
CA ASP A 43 -5.35 -6.98 -7.44
C ASP A 43 -4.87 -8.17 -8.26
N THR A 44 -3.70 -8.68 -7.90
CA THR A 44 -3.05 -9.77 -8.63
C THR A 44 -3.51 -11.13 -8.18
N THR A 45 -4.28 -11.26 -7.09
CA THR A 45 -4.80 -12.56 -6.65
C THR A 45 -5.74 -13.18 -7.67
N ASP A 46 -6.48 -12.34 -8.41
CA ASP A 46 -7.40 -12.78 -9.48
C ASP A 46 -6.67 -13.33 -10.72
N LEU A 47 -5.39 -12.99 -10.88
CA LEU A 47 -4.56 -13.49 -11.98
C LEU A 47 -4.08 -14.92 -11.74
N ALA A 48 -4.23 -15.46 -10.51
CA ALA A 48 -3.84 -16.81 -10.11
C ALA A 48 -2.43 -17.22 -10.56
N SER A 49 -1.50 -16.27 -10.64
CA SER A 49 -0.14 -16.50 -11.11
C SER A 49 0.75 -16.98 -9.97
N PRO A 50 1.38 -18.17 -10.05
CA PRO A 50 2.31 -18.65 -9.02
C PRO A 50 3.46 -17.66 -8.77
N ARG A 51 3.97 -17.01 -9.82
CA ARG A 51 5.07 -16.05 -9.70
C ARG A 51 4.67 -14.78 -8.93
N LEU A 52 3.44 -14.31 -9.09
CA LEU A 52 2.94 -13.16 -8.33
C LEU A 52 2.60 -13.54 -6.89
N GLN A 53 2.13 -14.77 -6.68
CA GLN A 53 1.93 -15.33 -5.35
C GLN A 53 3.26 -15.43 -4.59
N ASP A 54 4.30 -16.01 -5.20
CA ASP A 54 5.64 -16.10 -4.63
C ASP A 54 6.19 -14.71 -4.29
N LEU A 55 6.02 -13.73 -5.19
CA LEU A 55 6.41 -12.35 -4.94
C LEU A 55 5.68 -11.77 -3.71
N ALA A 56 4.36 -11.92 -3.65
CA ALA A 56 3.56 -11.43 -2.53
C ALA A 56 3.98 -12.08 -1.19
N ASP A 57 4.28 -13.38 -1.22
CA ASP A 57 4.75 -14.14 -0.05
C ASP A 57 6.15 -13.68 0.39
N THR A 58 7.07 -13.36 -0.52
CA THR A 58 8.40 -12.82 -0.16
C THR A 58 8.34 -11.42 0.47
N LEU A 59 7.33 -10.62 0.13
CA LEU A 59 7.13 -9.27 0.65
C LEU A 59 6.33 -9.25 1.96
N THR A 60 5.81 -10.40 2.40
CA THR A 60 4.91 -10.51 3.54
C THR A 60 5.48 -11.43 4.60
N SER A 61 5.36 -11.06 5.89
CA SER A 61 5.73 -11.97 6.98
C SER A 61 4.94 -13.28 6.91
N ALA A 62 5.60 -14.41 7.15
CA ALA A 62 4.97 -15.74 7.17
C ALA A 62 3.84 -15.88 8.22
N SER A 63 3.81 -15.02 9.24
CA SER A 63 2.74 -14.97 10.26
C SER A 63 1.44 -14.34 9.76
N ASN A 64 1.47 -13.74 8.57
CA ASN A 64 0.33 -13.06 7.96
C ASN A 64 -0.26 -13.87 6.80
N ARG A 65 -1.57 -13.78 6.63
CA ARG A 65 -2.28 -14.23 5.43
C ARG A 65 -2.49 -13.03 4.54
N ILE A 66 -2.07 -13.14 3.27
CA ILE A 66 -2.32 -12.12 2.25
C ILE A 66 -3.80 -12.16 1.88
N LEU A 67 -4.41 -10.97 1.89
CA LEU A 67 -5.80 -10.73 1.51
C LEU A 67 -5.90 -10.09 0.13
N MET A 68 -4.93 -9.22 -0.19
CA MET A 68 -4.83 -8.53 -1.46
C MET A 68 -3.35 -8.25 -1.73
N PHE A 69 -2.92 -8.42 -2.98
CA PHE A 69 -1.62 -7.93 -3.44
C PHE A 69 -1.83 -7.15 -4.73
N ALA A 70 -1.76 -5.82 -4.65
CA ALA A 70 -2.05 -4.97 -5.79
C ALA A 70 -0.78 -4.33 -6.35
N LEU A 71 -0.64 -4.47 -7.67
CA LEU A 71 0.41 -3.82 -8.46
C LEU A 71 -0.19 -2.70 -9.29
N SER A 72 0.64 -1.74 -9.71
CA SER A 72 0.19 -0.72 -10.64
C SER A 72 -0.32 -1.36 -11.94
N ASP A 73 -1.32 -0.76 -12.58
CA ASP A 73 -1.84 -1.29 -13.86
C ASP A 73 -0.75 -1.38 -14.93
N ALA A 74 0.26 -0.50 -14.85
CA ALA A 74 1.43 -0.53 -15.71
C ALA A 74 2.32 -1.76 -15.43
N ASP A 75 2.56 -2.08 -14.16
CA ASP A 75 3.30 -3.27 -13.75
C ASP A 75 2.56 -4.56 -14.11
N VAL A 76 1.24 -4.61 -13.95
CA VAL A 76 0.45 -5.77 -14.40
C VAL A 76 0.57 -5.96 -15.91
N ARG A 77 0.48 -4.88 -16.72
CA ARG A 77 0.69 -4.96 -18.17
C ARG A 77 2.09 -5.48 -18.52
N ARG A 78 3.14 -4.91 -17.92
CA ARG A 78 4.53 -5.37 -18.08
C ARG A 78 4.65 -6.86 -17.79
N PHE A 79 4.10 -7.30 -16.66
CA PHE A 79 4.10 -8.71 -16.26
C PHE A 79 3.44 -9.61 -17.30
N THR A 80 2.25 -9.23 -17.79
CA THR A 80 1.53 -10.03 -18.80
C THR A 80 2.26 -10.12 -20.14
N GLN A 81 3.12 -9.14 -20.42
CA GLN A 81 3.98 -9.11 -21.61
C GLN A 81 5.32 -9.84 -21.40
N GLY A 82 5.55 -10.42 -20.21
CA GLY A 82 6.80 -11.09 -19.85
C GLY A 82 7.94 -10.11 -19.53
N GLU A 83 7.64 -8.82 -19.38
CA GLU A 83 8.62 -7.80 -19.01
C GLU A 83 8.91 -7.81 -17.50
N MET A 84 10.01 -7.17 -17.13
CA MET A 84 10.36 -6.95 -15.72
C MET A 84 9.45 -5.86 -15.13
N LEU A 85 8.96 -6.11 -13.91
CA LEU A 85 8.21 -5.13 -13.12
C LEU A 85 9.12 -3.95 -12.77
N ASP A 86 8.56 -2.75 -12.80
CA ASP A 86 9.20 -1.56 -12.23
C ASP A 86 9.03 -1.58 -10.71
N ALA A 87 7.87 -2.07 -10.23
CA ALA A 87 7.54 -2.21 -8.82
C ALA A 87 7.73 -0.92 -8.00
N LYS A 88 7.62 0.24 -8.68
CA LYS A 88 7.76 1.56 -8.04
C LYS A 88 6.76 1.74 -6.92
N ARG A 89 5.52 1.27 -7.12
CA ARG A 89 4.44 1.33 -6.13
C ARG A 89 3.66 0.03 -6.11
N TYR A 90 3.36 -0.45 -4.92
CA TYR A 90 2.55 -1.65 -4.71
C TYR A 90 1.85 -1.57 -3.35
N MET A 91 0.83 -2.41 -3.17
CA MET A 91 0.00 -2.43 -1.98
C MET A 91 -0.24 -3.86 -1.52
N ILE A 92 -0.30 -4.05 -0.21
CA ILE A 92 -0.60 -5.34 0.41
C ILE A 92 -1.66 -5.12 1.48
N ALA A 93 -2.70 -5.94 1.47
CA ALA A 93 -3.61 -6.09 2.60
C ALA A 93 -3.40 -7.47 3.23
N VAL A 94 -3.24 -7.53 4.55
CA VAL A 94 -2.98 -8.77 5.27
C VAL A 94 -3.79 -8.86 6.57
N THR A 95 -3.95 -10.08 7.08
CA THR A 95 -4.42 -10.34 8.45
C THR A 95 -3.42 -11.26 9.15
N PRO A 96 -3.17 -11.08 10.46
CA PRO A 96 -2.41 -12.06 11.23
C PRO A 96 -3.13 -13.41 11.21
N LYS A 97 -2.44 -14.49 10.87
CA LYS A 97 -3.02 -15.85 10.79
C LYS A 97 -3.64 -16.27 12.11
N GLY A 98 -3.02 -15.90 13.23
CA GLY A 98 -3.52 -16.18 14.59
C GLY A 98 -4.83 -15.48 14.93
N LEU A 99 -5.16 -14.37 14.26
CA LEU A 99 -6.37 -13.57 14.52
C LEU A 99 -7.45 -13.73 13.44
N GLU A 100 -7.18 -14.51 12.40
CA GLU A 100 -8.06 -14.64 11.24
C GLU A 100 -9.44 -15.19 11.63
N ARG A 101 -9.47 -16.22 12.47
CA ARG A 101 -10.70 -16.92 12.86
C ARG A 101 -11.42 -16.23 14.01
N GLU A 102 -10.66 -15.63 14.92
CA GLU A 102 -11.17 -15.04 16.16
C GLU A 102 -11.79 -13.67 15.96
N ARG A 103 -12.68 -13.27 16.87
CA ARG A 103 -13.15 -11.89 16.95
C ARG A 103 -12.15 -11.11 17.80
N VAL A 104 -11.53 -10.10 17.19
CA VAL A 104 -10.52 -9.27 17.83
C VAL A 104 -11.20 -8.19 18.67
N THR A 105 -10.81 -8.11 19.93
CA THR A 105 -11.19 -7.04 20.85
C THR A 105 -10.25 -5.84 20.71
N PRO A 106 -10.65 -4.62 21.14
CA PRO A 106 -9.74 -3.46 21.15
C PRO A 106 -8.46 -3.70 21.94
N ALA A 107 -8.50 -4.49 23.02
CA ALA A 107 -7.31 -4.82 23.81
C ALA A 107 -6.34 -5.74 23.04
N GLN A 108 -6.87 -6.77 22.35
CA GLN A 108 -6.04 -7.63 21.49
C GLN A 108 -5.46 -6.86 20.30
N LEU A 109 -6.23 -5.93 19.72
CA LEU A 109 -5.71 -5.05 18.68
C LEU A 109 -4.58 -4.16 19.21
N ALA A 110 -4.76 -3.56 20.39
CA ALA A 110 -3.73 -2.71 21.01
C ALA A 110 -2.43 -3.48 21.28
N ALA A 111 -2.53 -4.74 21.74
CA ALA A 111 -1.37 -5.63 21.90
C ALA A 111 -0.70 -5.91 20.54
N TYR A 112 -1.47 -6.29 19.52
CA TYR A 112 -0.95 -6.52 18.18
C TYR A 112 -0.28 -5.27 17.57
N ILE A 113 -0.85 -4.08 17.78
CA ILE A 113 -0.24 -2.81 17.37
C ILE A 113 1.07 -2.59 18.14
N GLY A 114 1.09 -2.83 19.44
CA GLY A 114 2.30 -2.71 20.27
C GLY A 114 3.44 -3.58 19.74
N ASP A 115 3.15 -4.86 19.47
CA ASP A 115 4.10 -5.82 18.92
C ASP A 115 4.56 -5.41 17.51
N SER A 116 3.64 -5.00 16.64
CA SER A 116 3.94 -4.61 15.26
C SER A 116 4.78 -3.34 15.15
N MET A 117 4.68 -2.45 16.15
CA MET A 117 5.42 -1.19 16.20
C MET A 117 6.69 -1.29 17.06
N GLN A 118 6.95 -2.47 17.66
CA GLN A 118 8.12 -2.70 18.48
C GLN A 118 9.40 -2.52 17.64
N GLY A 119 10.34 -1.73 18.15
CA GLY A 119 11.63 -1.51 17.50
C GLY A 119 11.66 -0.39 16.45
N LEU A 120 10.51 0.22 16.12
CA LEU A 120 10.47 1.38 15.21
C LEU A 120 10.99 2.68 15.84
N GLY A 121 10.96 2.77 17.17
CA GLY A 121 11.42 3.94 17.92
C GLY A 121 10.46 5.13 17.86
N LYS A 122 10.98 6.33 18.14
CA LYS A 122 10.23 7.59 18.02
C LYS A 122 10.28 8.09 16.57
N PRO A 123 9.31 8.94 16.15
CA PRO A 123 9.38 9.62 14.87
C PRO A 123 10.70 10.35 14.68
N VAL A 124 11.24 10.31 13.46
CA VAL A 124 12.48 11.01 13.09
C VAL A 124 12.26 12.52 13.14
N GLU A 125 13.12 13.23 13.88
CA GLU A 125 13.05 14.69 14.05
C GLU A 125 13.76 15.49 12.93
N SER A 126 14.37 14.80 11.96
CA SER A 126 15.10 15.43 10.85
C SER A 126 14.16 16.00 9.80
N THR A 127 14.45 17.22 9.32
CA THR A 127 13.79 17.79 8.13
C THR A 127 14.32 17.16 6.83
N ASP A 128 15.52 16.61 6.85
CA ASP A 128 16.13 15.87 5.74
C ASP A 128 16.12 14.37 6.05
N ILE A 129 15.04 13.71 5.65
CA ILE A 129 14.83 12.27 5.90
C ILE A 129 15.81 11.42 5.09
N VAL A 130 16.16 11.85 3.87
CA VAL A 130 17.07 11.10 2.99
C VAL A 130 18.46 11.02 3.62
N LYS A 131 19.00 12.16 4.05
CA LYS A 131 20.28 12.22 4.75
C LYS A 131 20.28 11.41 6.04
N PHE A 132 19.16 11.40 6.77
CA PHE A 132 19.01 10.53 7.93
C PHE A 132 19.13 9.05 7.55
N LEU A 133 18.42 8.61 6.50
CA LEU A 133 18.41 7.21 6.04
C LEU A 133 19.75 6.74 5.48
N GLU A 134 20.56 7.62 4.91
CA GLU A 134 21.93 7.30 4.45
C GLU A 134 22.83 6.79 5.58
N ALA A 135 22.64 7.32 6.78
CA ALA A 135 23.39 6.93 7.97
C ALA A 135 22.85 5.64 8.64
N GLN A 136 21.71 5.11 8.17
CA GLN A 136 21.10 3.92 8.75
C GLN A 136 21.53 2.62 8.05
N PRO A 137 21.46 1.48 8.77
CA PRO A 137 21.65 0.16 8.17
C PRO A 137 20.62 -0.11 7.07
N ILE A 138 21.07 -0.81 6.01
CA ILE A 138 20.21 -1.28 4.93
C ILE A 138 19.14 -2.22 5.50
N GLY A 139 17.91 -2.09 5.03
CA GLY A 139 16.77 -2.94 5.38
C GLY A 139 16.10 -2.59 6.71
N LYS A 140 16.70 -1.74 7.55
CA LYS A 140 16.08 -1.32 8.82
C LYS A 140 15.01 -0.25 8.58
N ALA A 141 13.77 -0.56 8.95
CA ALA A 141 12.67 0.39 8.90
C ALA A 141 12.74 1.39 10.07
N HIS A 142 12.45 2.65 9.78
CA HIS A 142 12.39 3.75 10.74
C HIS A 142 11.03 4.44 10.69
N LEU A 143 10.51 4.83 11.85
CA LEU A 143 9.29 5.64 11.95
C LEU A 143 9.57 7.07 11.52
N ILE A 144 8.94 7.51 10.44
CA ILE A 144 9.07 8.88 9.93
C ILE A 144 8.01 9.78 10.56
N ALA A 145 6.75 9.34 10.56
CA ALA A 145 5.65 10.10 11.15
C ALA A 145 4.52 9.18 11.60
N GLU A 146 3.79 9.60 12.64
CA GLU A 146 2.48 9.03 12.93
C GLU A 146 1.42 9.79 12.11
N LEU A 147 0.64 9.06 11.31
CA LEU A 147 -0.40 9.65 10.46
C LEU A 147 -1.75 9.68 11.17
N LYS A 148 -2.06 8.61 11.91
CA LYS A 148 -3.33 8.46 12.64
C LYS A 148 -3.16 7.55 13.85
N ARG A 149 -3.75 7.91 14.98
CA ARG A 149 -3.76 7.08 16.19
C ARG A 149 -5.10 7.21 16.91
N GLU A 150 -5.91 6.17 16.81
CA GLU A 150 -7.22 6.03 17.43
C GLU A 150 -7.37 4.61 18.00
N PRO A 151 -8.35 4.32 18.88
CA PRO A 151 -8.49 3.00 19.50
C PRO A 151 -8.62 1.82 18.53
N ASN A 152 -9.15 2.05 17.32
CA ASN A 152 -9.42 1.01 16.32
C ASN A 152 -8.55 1.14 15.07
N VAL A 153 -7.67 2.14 15.00
CA VAL A 153 -6.80 2.36 13.85
C VAL A 153 -5.51 3.05 14.25
N VAL A 154 -4.39 2.50 13.79
CA VAL A 154 -3.09 3.15 13.85
C VAL A 154 -2.50 3.16 12.46
N SER A 155 -2.03 4.32 12.02
CA SER A 155 -1.38 4.52 10.72
C SER A 155 -0.08 5.27 10.93
N VAL A 156 0.99 4.73 10.35
CA VAL A 156 2.35 5.28 10.44
C VAL A 156 2.98 5.37 9.06
N LEU A 157 3.81 6.38 8.86
CA LEU A 157 4.73 6.51 7.73
C LEU A 157 6.11 6.03 8.17
N GLN A 158 6.69 5.16 7.37
CA GLN A 158 7.98 4.54 7.61
C GLN A 158 8.86 4.67 6.37
N ALA A 159 10.16 4.57 6.58
CA ALA A 159 11.11 4.46 5.48
C ALA A 159 12.27 3.55 5.84
N THR A 160 12.86 2.94 4.81
CA THR A 160 14.04 2.10 4.92
C THR A 160 14.99 2.36 3.77
N ARG A 161 16.28 2.14 4.01
CA ARG A 161 17.29 2.14 2.95
C ARG A 161 17.25 0.77 2.26
N HIS A 162 16.93 0.75 0.99
CA HIS A 162 16.91 -0.46 0.18
C HIS A 162 18.34 -0.80 -0.29
N PRO A 163 18.72 -2.08 -0.41
CA PRO A 163 19.96 -2.42 -1.10
C PRO A 163 19.94 -1.88 -2.53
N PRO A 164 21.09 -1.46 -3.08
CA PRO A 164 21.16 -1.10 -4.50
C PRO A 164 20.67 -2.30 -5.33
N LEU A 165 19.85 -2.05 -6.35
CA LEU A 165 19.47 -3.09 -7.29
C LEU A 165 20.75 -3.66 -7.92
N PRO A 166 20.91 -4.99 -8.03
CA PRO A 166 22.03 -5.56 -8.75
C PRO A 166 21.98 -5.04 -10.18
N GLY A 167 22.93 -4.15 -10.51
CA GLY A 167 23.08 -3.64 -11.86
C GLY A 167 23.43 -4.78 -12.80
N LYS A 168 22.92 -4.73 -14.03
CA LYS A 168 23.42 -5.54 -15.14
C LYS A 168 24.89 -5.14 -15.44
N VAL A 169 25.82 -5.60 -14.61
CA VAL A 169 27.29 -5.64 -14.79
C VAL A 169 28.09 -4.31 -14.77
N PHE A 170 29.27 -4.39 -14.12
CA PHE A 170 30.48 -3.53 -13.98
C PHE A 170 30.35 -2.10 -13.44
N TRP A 171 29.25 -1.39 -13.65
CA TRP A 171 28.92 -0.18 -12.87
C TRP A 171 27.55 -0.37 -12.25
N GLU A 172 27.50 -1.07 -11.11
CA GLU A 172 26.33 -1.06 -10.24
C GLU A 172 25.85 0.38 -10.08
N SER A 173 24.53 0.61 -10.23
CA SER A 173 23.99 1.95 -10.03
C SER A 173 24.26 2.35 -8.59
N SER A 174 25.26 3.21 -8.40
CA SER A 174 25.82 3.63 -7.12
C SER A 174 24.91 4.56 -6.31
N ARG A 175 23.64 4.70 -6.74
CA ARG A 175 22.66 5.55 -6.07
C ARG A 175 21.91 4.73 -5.01
N PRO A 176 21.97 5.13 -3.72
CA PRO A 176 21.13 4.54 -2.70
C PRO A 176 19.66 4.63 -3.11
N GLN A 177 18.91 3.56 -2.84
CA GLN A 177 17.46 3.55 -3.00
C GLN A 177 16.80 3.60 -1.64
N TYR A 178 15.66 4.26 -1.57
CA TYR A 178 14.87 4.36 -0.35
C TYR A 178 13.45 3.89 -0.65
N LEU A 179 12.93 3.08 0.25
CA LEU A 179 11.56 2.61 0.21
C LEU A 179 10.79 3.33 1.31
N PHE A 180 9.82 4.13 0.92
CA PHE A 180 8.87 4.74 1.83
C PHE A 180 7.58 3.92 1.78
N PHE A 181 6.97 3.76 2.94
CA PHE A 181 5.74 3.00 3.02
C PHE A 181 4.91 3.43 4.22
N THR A 182 3.61 3.26 4.11
CA THR A 182 2.69 3.43 5.22
C THR A 182 2.21 2.08 5.69
N THR A 183 2.14 1.89 7.00
CA THR A 183 1.47 0.74 7.61
C THR A 183 0.25 1.24 8.36
N THR A 184 -0.93 0.71 8.03
CA THR A 184 -2.17 0.97 8.76
C THR A 184 -2.74 -0.31 9.32
N ILE A 185 -2.95 -0.38 10.63
CA ILE A 185 -3.60 -1.51 11.30
C ILE A 185 -5.00 -1.08 11.74
N PHE A 186 -6.01 -1.86 11.36
CA PHE A 186 -7.42 -1.63 11.60
C PHE A 186 -8.08 -2.72 12.43
N LEU A 187 -9.11 -2.32 13.17
CA LEU A 187 -10.19 -3.20 13.58
C LEU A 187 -11.44 -2.91 12.75
N VAL A 188 -11.77 -3.82 11.83
CA VAL A 188 -12.96 -3.74 10.97
C VAL A 188 -13.84 -4.95 11.24
N ARG A 189 -15.10 -4.73 11.64
CA ARG A 189 -16.07 -5.79 11.98
C ARG A 189 -15.52 -6.86 12.92
N GLY A 190 -14.70 -6.47 13.90
CA GLY A 190 -14.08 -7.40 14.85
C GLY A 190 -12.93 -8.23 14.25
N LYS A 191 -12.32 -7.79 13.14
CA LYS A 191 -11.16 -8.43 12.50
C LYS A 191 -10.01 -7.44 12.40
N ALA A 192 -8.80 -7.93 12.64
CA ALA A 192 -7.58 -7.16 12.47
C ALA A 192 -7.14 -7.20 11.01
N ILE A 193 -6.99 -6.04 10.38
CA ILE A 193 -6.50 -5.93 9.00
C ILE A 193 -5.35 -4.95 8.98
N GLN A 194 -4.26 -5.31 8.32
CA GLN A 194 -3.12 -4.43 8.07
C GLN A 194 -3.09 -4.09 6.59
N LEU A 195 -3.12 -2.79 6.28
CA LEU A 195 -2.88 -2.25 4.95
C LEU A 195 -1.46 -1.69 4.90
N ALA A 196 -0.73 -2.02 3.85
CA ALA A 196 0.58 -1.47 3.58
C ALA A 196 0.61 -0.91 2.15
N VAL A 197 1.09 0.32 2.01
CA VAL A 197 1.30 0.99 0.71
C VAL A 197 2.75 1.35 0.60
N PHE A 198 3.39 0.97 -0.50
CA PHE A 198 4.81 1.13 -0.72
C PHE A 198 5.08 2.06 -1.92
N SER A 199 6.13 2.86 -1.82
CA SER A 199 6.69 3.62 -2.93
C SER A 199 8.22 3.64 -2.84
N LEU A 200 8.88 3.29 -3.94
CA LEU A 200 10.27 3.73 -4.15
C LEU A 200 10.26 5.27 -4.19
N TYR A 201 11.25 5.86 -3.50
CA TYR A 201 11.34 7.29 -3.32
C TYR A 201 12.22 7.92 -4.40
N ASP A 202 11.60 8.76 -5.21
CA ASP A 202 12.29 9.66 -6.16
C ASP A 202 12.19 11.14 -5.70
N GLY A 203 11.18 11.47 -4.89
CA GLY A 203 10.98 12.82 -4.39
C GLY A 203 9.86 12.95 -3.36
N ALA A 204 9.65 14.17 -2.86
CA ALA A 204 8.65 14.47 -1.83
C ALA A 204 7.21 14.13 -2.29
N GLU A 205 6.95 14.16 -3.59
CA GLU A 205 5.69 13.77 -4.20
C GLU A 205 5.30 12.32 -3.91
N ASP A 206 6.27 11.41 -3.72
CA ASP A 206 5.98 10.01 -3.37
C ASP A 206 5.47 9.89 -1.93
N VAL A 207 5.97 10.74 -1.04
CA VAL A 207 5.51 10.79 0.37
C VAL A 207 4.10 11.37 0.45
N GLU A 208 3.82 12.44 -0.30
CA GLU A 208 2.47 13.02 -0.33
C GLU A 208 1.46 12.09 -1.04
N TRP A 209 1.90 11.40 -2.09
CA TRP A 209 1.10 10.34 -2.71
C TRP A 209 0.78 9.23 -1.72
N LEU A 210 1.77 8.73 -0.96
CA LEU A 210 1.58 7.70 0.06
C LEU A 210 0.54 8.12 1.11
N LYS A 211 0.64 9.34 1.65
CA LYS A 211 -0.33 9.86 2.62
C LYS A 211 -1.74 9.91 2.03
N THR A 212 -1.85 10.44 0.81
CA THR A 212 -3.14 10.64 0.13
C THR A 212 -3.81 9.31 -0.19
N ILE A 213 -3.10 8.37 -0.81
CA ILE A 213 -3.65 7.08 -1.21
C ILE A 213 -3.99 6.22 0.01
N THR A 214 -3.17 6.32 1.07
CA THR A 214 -3.44 5.65 2.34
C THR A 214 -4.75 6.16 2.90
N LEU A 215 -4.87 7.46 3.17
CA LEU A 215 -6.10 8.05 3.74
C LEU A 215 -7.34 7.64 2.95
N ARG A 216 -7.28 7.77 1.62
CA ARG A 216 -8.37 7.34 0.74
C ARG A 216 -8.74 5.86 0.95
N TRP A 217 -7.75 4.98 0.97
CA TRP A 217 -7.98 3.55 1.13
C TRP A 217 -8.53 3.20 2.53
N GLN A 218 -8.11 3.95 3.56
CA GLN A 218 -8.68 3.85 4.90
C GLN A 218 -10.17 4.21 4.92
N GLU A 219 -10.52 5.36 4.33
CA GLU A 219 -11.89 5.86 4.26
C GLU A 219 -12.79 4.89 3.49
N GLU A 220 -12.30 4.38 2.36
CA GLU A 220 -13.02 3.43 1.52
C GLU A 220 -13.25 2.09 2.23
N LEU A 221 -12.24 1.56 2.92
CA LEU A 221 -12.38 0.33 3.71
C LEU A 221 -13.45 0.50 4.80
N GLN A 222 -13.45 1.63 5.51
CA GLN A 222 -14.45 1.92 6.53
C GLN A 222 -15.86 2.10 5.93
N ARG A 223 -15.96 2.79 4.79
CA ARG A 223 -17.22 3.01 4.07
C ARG A 223 -17.84 1.70 3.58
N LEU A 224 -17.04 0.78 3.07
CA LEU A 224 -17.49 -0.52 2.55
C LEU A 224 -17.84 -1.52 3.67
N ASN A 225 -17.37 -1.29 4.90
CA ASN A 225 -17.61 -2.15 6.05
C ASN A 225 -18.22 -1.39 7.22
N PRO A 226 -19.46 -0.88 7.07
CA PRO A 226 -20.17 -0.26 8.18
C PRO A 226 -20.33 -1.25 9.34
N ARG A 227 -20.32 -0.72 10.57
CA ARG A 227 -20.36 -1.48 11.81
C ARG A 227 -21.54 -2.44 11.91
#